data_AF-A0A8B6HNE5-F1
#
_entry.id   AF-A0A8B6HNE5-F1
#
_cell.length_a   1.000
_cell.length_b   1.000
_cell.length_c   1.000
_cell.angle_alpha   90.00
_cell.angle_beta   90.00
_cell.angle_gamma   90.00
#
_symmetry.space_group_name_H-M   'P 1'
#
loop_
_entity.id
_entity.type
_entity.pdbx_description
1 polymer ?
#
loop_
_entity_poly.entity_id
_entity_poly.type
_entity_poly.pdbx_seq_one_letter_code
_entity_poly.pdbx_strand_id
1 'polypeptide(L)'
;MDINFVRLSAVFLIIISYLRPIITVESKRCFQPNPGLSNGCSIPFGIELKFKINFTPACQRHDICYTCASKFAKSREYCDSLFLKDMQKVCNMIEVAKREECNNYANTYHTGVQVGGERSFMKTAKCQCNQKWVPSCFP
;
A
#
# COMPACT_ATOMS: atom_id res chain seq x y z
N MET A 1 -35.22 -8.58 37.02
CA MET A 1 -33.99 -7.96 36.50
C MET A 1 -32.84 -8.89 36.86
N ASP A 2 -32.51 -9.84 35.97
CA ASP A 2 -31.51 -10.87 36.28
C ASP A 2 -30.10 -10.32 36.09
N ILE A 3 -29.46 -10.02 37.22
CA ILE A 3 -28.07 -9.53 37.36
C ILE A 3 -27.04 -10.48 36.72
N ASN A 4 -27.40 -11.74 36.50
CA ASN A 4 -26.50 -12.77 35.95
C ASN A 4 -26.44 -12.76 34.40
N PHE A 5 -27.50 -12.33 33.70
CA PHE A 5 -27.51 -12.28 32.23
C PHE A 5 -26.71 -11.10 31.68
N VAL A 6 -26.65 -9.99 32.42
CA VAL A 6 -25.89 -8.79 32.05
C VAL A 6 -24.37 -8.97 32.23
N ARG A 7 -23.93 -9.87 33.13
CA ARG A 7 -22.50 -10.09 33.40
C ARG A 7 -21.81 -11.01 32.41
N LEU A 8 -22.51 -12.02 31.86
CA LEU A 8 -21.96 -12.91 30.84
C LEU A 8 -21.80 -12.25 29.47
N SER A 9 -22.66 -11.28 29.13
CA SER A 9 -22.60 -10.56 27.85
C SER A 9 -21.46 -9.54 27.77
N ALA A 10 -21.14 -8.86 28.87
CA ALA A 10 -20.06 -7.87 28.91
C ALA A 10 -18.67 -8.50 28.76
N VAL A 11 -18.41 -9.66 29.39
CA VAL A 11 -17.11 -10.35 29.30
C VAL A 11 -16.83 -10.86 27.88
N PHE A 12 -17.86 -11.30 27.16
CA PHE A 12 -17.74 -11.78 25.78
C PHE A 12 -17.42 -10.67 24.77
N LEU A 13 -18.00 -9.48 24.97
CA LEU A 13 -17.72 -8.29 24.15
C LEU A 13 -16.29 -7.76 24.36
N ILE A 14 -15.78 -7.86 25.59
CA ILE A 14 -14.42 -7.47 25.93
C ILE A 14 -13.41 -8.37 25.22
N ILE A 15 -13.60 -9.70 25.20
CA ILE A 15 -12.69 -10.64 24.53
C ILE A 15 -12.63 -10.40 23.01
N ILE A 16 -13.74 -10.07 22.35
CA ILE A 16 -13.77 -9.79 20.89
C ILE A 16 -13.00 -8.50 20.53
N SER A 17 -12.99 -7.50 21.43
CA SER A 17 -12.21 -6.26 21.23
C SER A 17 -10.70 -6.46 21.33
N TYR A 18 -10.24 -7.46 22.10
CA TYR A 18 -8.81 -7.76 22.24
C TYR A 18 -8.26 -8.70 21.15
N LEU A 19 -9.11 -9.41 20.39
CA LEU A 19 -8.71 -10.31 19.31
C LEU A 19 -8.50 -9.62 17.94
N ARG A 20 -8.75 -8.30 17.84
CA ARG A 20 -8.51 -7.52 16.62
C ARG A 20 -7.48 -6.43 16.88
N PRO A 21 -6.17 -6.68 16.62
CA PRO A 21 -5.51 -5.79 15.65
C PRO A 21 -4.31 -6.36 14.87
N ILE A 22 -3.96 -7.65 14.91
CA ILE A 22 -2.68 -8.08 14.28
C ILE A 22 -2.71 -7.87 12.75
N ILE A 23 -3.81 -8.24 12.08
CA ILE A 23 -3.94 -8.22 10.61
C ILE A 23 -3.90 -6.78 10.04
N THR A 24 -4.43 -5.80 10.78
CA THR A 24 -4.47 -4.40 10.31
C THR A 24 -3.15 -3.66 10.52
N VAL A 25 -2.30 -4.09 11.45
CA VAL A 25 -1.02 -3.42 11.72
C VAL A 25 0.04 -3.82 10.69
N GLU A 26 0.08 -5.08 10.26
CA GLU A 26 1.08 -5.53 9.28
C GLU A 26 0.85 -4.90 7.90
N SER A 27 -0.39 -4.88 7.43
CA SER A 27 -0.76 -4.22 6.17
C SER A 27 -0.52 -2.70 6.21
N LYS A 28 -0.68 -2.05 7.36
CA LYS A 28 -0.37 -0.62 7.54
C LYS A 28 1.09 -0.29 7.30
N ARG A 29 2.03 -1.21 7.57
CA ARG A 29 3.46 -0.95 7.35
C ARG A 29 3.80 -0.74 5.87
N CYS A 30 3.04 -1.34 4.95
CA CYS A 30 3.18 -1.10 3.51
C CYS A 30 2.87 0.36 3.11
N PHE A 31 2.08 1.07 3.91
CA PHE A 31 1.63 2.44 3.67
C PHE A 31 2.34 3.46 4.56
N GLN A 32 3.46 3.07 5.17
CA GLN A 32 4.30 3.93 5.99
C GLN A 32 5.66 4.13 5.32
N PRO A 33 6.39 5.20 5.67
CA PRO A 33 7.76 5.37 5.23
C PRO A 33 8.64 4.22 5.74
N ASN A 34 9.30 3.52 4.82
CA ASN A 34 10.25 2.45 5.14
C ASN A 34 11.62 2.78 4.54
N PRO A 35 12.49 3.50 5.27
CA PRO A 35 13.81 3.86 4.77
C PRO A 35 14.60 2.63 4.28
N GLY A 36 15.13 2.71 3.06
CA GLY A 36 15.84 1.60 2.41
C GLY A 36 14.97 0.69 1.54
N LEU A 37 13.64 0.69 1.74
CA LEU A 37 12.67 -0.02 0.90
C LEU A 37 11.79 0.92 0.07
N SER A 38 11.61 2.18 0.48
CA SER A 38 10.76 3.15 -0.21
C SER A 38 11.33 4.56 -0.19
N ASN A 39 11.09 5.31 -1.27
CA ASN A 39 11.34 6.75 -1.39
C ASN A 39 10.03 7.56 -1.62
N GLY A 40 8.87 6.91 -1.51
CA GLY A 40 7.56 7.52 -1.65
C GLY A 40 7.23 7.88 -3.09
N CYS A 41 6.43 8.92 -3.31
CA CYS A 41 6.14 9.41 -4.67
C CYS A 41 7.20 10.40 -5.18
N SER A 42 8.49 10.06 -5.04
CA SER A 42 9.58 10.89 -5.56
C SER A 42 9.60 10.80 -7.09
N ILE A 43 9.48 11.95 -7.76
CA ILE A 43 9.47 12.03 -9.23
C ILE A 43 10.78 12.71 -9.66
N PRO A 44 11.54 12.13 -10.62
CA PRO A 44 12.74 12.75 -11.15
C PRO A 44 12.48 14.15 -11.75
N PHE A 45 13.54 14.95 -11.86
CA PHE A 45 13.54 16.27 -12.52
C PHE A 45 12.63 17.33 -11.90
N GLY A 46 12.20 17.14 -10.65
CA GLY A 46 11.41 18.15 -9.92
C GLY A 46 9.99 18.34 -10.47
N ILE A 47 9.47 17.36 -11.24
CA ILE A 47 8.11 17.43 -11.78
C ILE A 47 7.11 17.31 -10.64
N GLU A 48 6.21 18.29 -10.53
CA GLU A 48 5.07 18.24 -9.62
C GLU A 48 3.84 17.67 -10.33
N LEU A 49 3.39 16.50 -9.88
CA LEU A 49 2.14 15.90 -10.32
C LEU A 49 1.05 16.08 -9.25
N LYS A 50 -0.19 16.25 -9.70
CA LYS A 50 -1.35 16.31 -8.80
C LYS A 50 -1.55 14.97 -8.09
N PHE A 51 -2.27 15.02 -6.98
CA PHE A 51 -2.58 13.86 -6.12
C PHE A 51 -1.36 13.15 -5.50
N LYS A 52 -0.15 13.72 -5.61
CA LYS A 52 1.08 13.15 -5.02
C LYS A 52 0.93 12.75 -3.55
N ILE A 53 0.30 13.61 -2.74
CA ILE A 53 0.06 13.32 -1.31
C ILE A 53 -0.91 12.15 -1.17
N ASN A 54 -2.03 12.18 -1.90
CA ASN A 54 -3.04 11.11 -1.89
C ASN A 54 -2.47 9.76 -2.35
N PHE A 55 -1.57 9.75 -3.33
CA PHE A 55 -0.94 8.55 -3.88
C PHE A 55 0.29 8.07 -3.11
N THR A 56 0.77 8.82 -2.11
CA THR A 56 1.96 8.43 -1.33
C THR A 56 1.87 7.02 -0.73
N PRO A 57 0.73 6.57 -0.16
CA PRO A 57 0.58 5.19 0.27
C PRO A 57 0.74 4.15 -0.85
N ALA A 58 0.25 4.44 -2.06
CA ALA A 58 0.38 3.55 -3.21
C ALA A 58 1.83 3.50 -3.72
N CYS A 59 2.52 4.65 -3.77
CA CYS A 59 3.94 4.71 -4.12
C CYS A 59 4.81 3.94 -3.13
N GLN A 60 4.55 4.07 -1.82
CA GLN A 60 5.30 3.32 -0.80
C GLN A 60 5.18 1.82 -1.00
N ARG A 61 3.97 1.33 -1.26
CA ARG A 61 3.74 -0.08 -1.55
C ARG A 61 4.43 -0.50 -2.86
N HIS A 62 4.39 0.33 -3.89
CA HIS A 62 5.05 0.08 -5.18
C HIS A 62 6.57 -0.05 -5.02
N ASP A 63 7.22 0.84 -4.28
CA ASP A 63 8.66 0.78 -4.02
C ASP A 63 9.05 -0.51 -3.29
N ILE A 64 8.27 -0.90 -2.27
CA ILE A 64 8.46 -2.17 -1.55
C ILE A 64 8.30 -3.34 -2.52
N CYS A 65 7.31 -3.29 -3.41
CA CYS A 65 7.12 -4.30 -4.45
C CYS A 65 8.34 -4.36 -5.38
N TYR A 66 8.79 -3.24 -5.93
CA TYR A 66 9.98 -3.18 -6.79
C TYR A 66 11.25 -3.68 -6.12
N THR A 67 11.39 -3.43 -4.83
CA THR A 67 12.57 -3.84 -4.05
C THR A 67 12.54 -5.32 -3.68
N CYS A 68 11.35 -5.91 -3.48
CA CYS A 68 11.19 -7.24 -2.89
C CYS A 68 10.56 -8.29 -3.81
N ALA A 69 10.04 -7.91 -4.99
CA ALA A 69 9.29 -8.78 -5.89
C ALA A 69 10.02 -10.06 -6.31
N SER A 70 11.33 -9.99 -6.55
CA SER A 70 12.14 -11.16 -6.93
C SER A 70 12.14 -12.26 -5.88
N LYS A 71 12.06 -11.92 -4.59
CA LYS A 71 11.91 -12.89 -3.49
C LYS A 71 10.60 -13.67 -3.55
N PHE A 72 9.56 -13.06 -4.11
CA PHE A 72 8.20 -13.61 -4.17
C PHE A 72 7.80 -14.06 -5.59
N ALA A 73 8.78 -14.19 -6.50
CA ALA A 73 8.57 -14.54 -7.91
C ALA A 73 7.53 -13.65 -8.60
N LYS A 74 7.52 -12.34 -8.29
CA LYS A 74 6.66 -11.35 -8.93
C LYS A 74 7.44 -10.55 -9.98
N SER A 75 6.75 -10.17 -11.05
CA SER A 75 7.33 -9.34 -12.12
C SER A 75 7.16 -7.85 -11.84
N ARG A 76 7.83 -7.03 -12.64
CA ARG A 76 7.66 -5.57 -12.64
C ARG A 76 6.23 -5.20 -12.99
N GLU A 77 5.65 -5.88 -13.98
CA GLU A 77 4.28 -5.66 -14.46
C GLU A 77 3.24 -5.96 -13.37
N TYR A 78 3.50 -6.97 -12.53
CA TYR A 78 2.67 -7.23 -11.34
C TYR A 78 2.68 -6.02 -10.39
N CYS A 79 3.87 -5.49 -10.09
CA CYS A 79 4.00 -4.32 -9.21
C CYS A 79 3.33 -3.07 -9.81
N ASP A 80 3.54 -2.81 -11.11
CA ASP A 80 2.94 -1.65 -11.79
C ASP A 80 1.42 -1.74 -11.84
N SER A 81 0.86 -2.95 -12.04
CA SER A 81 -0.59 -3.18 -12.04
C SER A 81 -1.19 -3.01 -10.64
N LEU A 82 -0.49 -3.50 -9.61
CA LEU A 82 -0.88 -3.31 -8.21
C LEU A 82 -0.87 -1.82 -7.84
N PHE A 83 0.13 -1.08 -8.30
CA PHE A 83 0.25 0.36 -8.10
C PHE A 83 -0.93 1.13 -8.68
N LEU A 84 -1.30 0.86 -9.95
CA LEU A 84 -2.49 1.46 -10.56
C LEU A 84 -3.75 1.15 -9.75
N LYS A 85 -3.96 -0.12 -9.39
CA LYS A 85 -5.12 -0.58 -8.60
C LYS A 85 -5.21 0.14 -7.27
N ASP A 86 -4.09 0.35 -6.58
CA ASP A 86 -4.08 1.04 -5.29
C ASP A 86 -4.33 2.54 -5.43
N MET A 87 -3.80 3.20 -6.47
CA MET A 87 -4.16 4.59 -6.77
C MET A 87 -5.65 4.75 -7.10
N GLN A 88 -6.23 3.82 -7.85
CA GLN A 88 -7.66 3.83 -8.16
C GLN A 88 -8.53 3.66 -6.89
N LYS A 89 -8.10 2.83 -5.92
CA LYS A 89 -8.77 2.76 -4.62
C LYS A 89 -8.73 4.10 -3.89
N VAL A 90 -7.60 4.81 -3.93
CA VAL A 90 -7.52 6.18 -3.39
C VAL A 90 -8.52 7.09 -4.09
N CYS A 91 -8.62 7.05 -5.42
CA CYS A 91 -9.59 7.84 -6.19
C CYS A 91 -11.06 7.52 -5.84
N ASN A 92 -11.36 6.30 -5.43
CA ASN A 92 -12.70 5.94 -4.98
C ASN A 92 -13.07 6.55 -3.62
N MET A 93 -12.08 6.91 -2.81
CA MET A 93 -12.28 7.46 -1.46
C MET A 93 -12.33 8.99 -1.42
N ILE A 94 -11.98 9.69 -2.51
CA ILE A 94 -12.07 11.16 -2.59
C ILE A 94 -13.45 11.63 -3.09
N GLU A 95 -13.67 12.94 -3.08
CA GLU A 95 -14.86 13.59 -3.62
C GLU A 95 -15.19 13.11 -5.02
N VAL A 96 -16.46 12.78 -5.27
CA VAL A 96 -16.95 12.24 -6.55
C VAL A 96 -16.57 13.15 -7.73
N ALA A 97 -16.68 14.47 -7.55
CA ALA A 97 -16.34 15.46 -8.58
C ALA A 97 -14.85 15.43 -9.00
N LYS A 98 -13.94 14.96 -8.13
CA LYS A 98 -12.49 14.87 -8.41
C LYS A 98 -12.05 13.47 -8.86
N ARG A 99 -12.96 12.49 -8.85
CA ARG A 99 -12.63 11.08 -9.09
C ARG A 99 -12.10 10.83 -10.49
N GLU A 100 -12.70 11.46 -11.50
CA GLU A 100 -12.22 11.33 -12.89
C GLU A 100 -10.81 11.89 -13.05
N GLU A 101 -10.59 13.13 -12.57
CA GLU A 101 -9.26 13.75 -12.60
C GLU A 101 -8.23 12.89 -11.85
N CYS A 102 -8.57 12.37 -10.67
CA CYS A 102 -7.71 11.48 -9.92
C CYS A 102 -7.35 10.21 -10.71
N ASN A 103 -8.31 9.56 -11.36
CA ASN A 103 -8.05 8.37 -12.17
C ASN A 103 -7.16 8.69 -13.38
N ASN A 104 -7.34 9.86 -14.01
CA ASN A 104 -6.46 10.31 -15.08
C ASN A 104 -5.02 10.47 -14.59
N TYR A 105 -4.81 11.08 -13.41
CA TYR A 105 -3.48 11.13 -12.81
C TYR A 105 -2.96 9.76 -12.39
N ALA A 106 -3.79 8.85 -11.88
CA ALA A 106 -3.38 7.48 -11.58
C ALA A 106 -2.82 6.77 -12.83
N ASN A 107 -3.47 6.95 -13.98
CA ASN A 107 -2.98 6.44 -15.26
C ASN A 107 -1.66 7.10 -15.69
N THR A 108 -1.51 8.42 -15.48
CA THR A 108 -0.24 9.13 -15.75
C THR A 108 0.91 8.59 -14.90
N TYR A 109 0.69 8.39 -13.60
CA TYR A 109 1.70 7.79 -12.71
C TYR A 109 2.04 6.36 -13.15
N HIS A 110 1.04 5.55 -13.51
CA HIS A 110 1.25 4.19 -14.01
C HIS A 110 2.05 4.16 -15.31
N THR A 111 1.74 5.05 -16.25
CA THR A 111 2.48 5.21 -17.50
C THR A 111 3.94 5.59 -17.24
N GLY A 112 4.18 6.48 -16.26
CA GLY A 112 5.52 6.86 -15.85
C GLY A 112 6.38 5.66 -15.41
N VAL A 113 5.82 4.76 -14.59
CA VAL A 113 6.56 3.56 -14.15
C VAL A 113 6.68 2.49 -15.24
N GLN A 114 5.75 2.44 -16.20
CA GLN A 114 5.89 1.55 -17.37
C GLN A 114 7.04 1.98 -18.29
N VAL A 115 7.21 3.28 -18.50
CA VAL A 115 8.25 3.82 -19.39
C VAL A 115 9.62 3.88 -18.70
N GLY A 116 9.66 4.23 -17.41
CA GLY A 116 10.92 4.47 -16.70
C GLY A 116 11.29 3.46 -15.61
N GLY A 117 10.36 2.61 -15.18
CA GLY A 117 10.50 1.81 -13.96
C GLY A 117 11.49 0.64 -14.06
N GLU A 118 11.86 0.20 -15.26
CA GLU A 118 12.82 -0.92 -15.41
C GLU A 118 14.13 -0.68 -14.65
N ARG A 119 14.63 0.56 -14.66
CA ARG A 119 15.88 0.94 -13.97
C ARG A 119 15.79 0.85 -12.44
N SER A 120 14.57 0.93 -11.91
CA SER A 120 14.31 0.92 -10.47
C SER A 120 13.89 -0.47 -9.96
N PHE A 121 13.46 -1.37 -10.84
CA PHE A 121 13.04 -2.71 -10.47
C PHE A 121 14.24 -3.59 -10.08
N MET A 122 14.22 -4.14 -8.87
CA MET A 122 15.35 -4.93 -8.35
C MET A 122 15.24 -6.40 -8.72
N LYS A 123 16.18 -6.87 -9.54
CA LYS A 123 16.33 -8.30 -9.89
C LYS A 123 16.69 -9.17 -8.68
N THR A 124 17.33 -8.61 -7.66
CA THR A 124 17.68 -9.28 -6.40
C THR A 124 17.12 -8.51 -5.23
N ALA A 125 16.34 -9.17 -4.38
CA ALA A 125 15.69 -8.55 -3.23
C ALA A 125 16.70 -8.14 -2.14
N LYS A 126 16.44 -7.01 -1.49
CA LYS A 126 17.22 -6.57 -0.32
C LYS A 126 16.97 -7.45 0.91
N CYS A 127 17.92 -7.51 1.84
CA CYS A 127 17.77 -8.25 3.10
C CYS A 127 16.55 -7.81 3.94
N GLN A 128 16.18 -6.54 3.84
CA GLN A 128 14.99 -5.96 4.50
C GLN A 128 13.68 -6.63 4.04
N CYS A 129 13.67 -7.29 2.88
CA CYS A 129 12.51 -8.04 2.37
C CYS A 129 12.18 -9.32 3.17
N ASN A 130 13.01 -9.68 4.16
CA ASN A 130 12.74 -10.80 5.09
C ASN A 130 11.80 -10.42 6.25
N GLN A 131 11.45 -9.14 6.39
CA GLN A 131 10.55 -8.71 7.45
C GLN A 131 9.15 -9.31 7.27
N LYS A 132 8.56 -9.80 8.37
CA LYS A 132 7.27 -10.54 8.36
C LYS A 132 6.10 -9.79 7.73
N TRP A 133 6.13 -8.46 7.73
CA TRP A 133 5.07 -7.63 7.19
C TRP A 133 5.14 -7.45 5.66
N VAL A 134 6.32 -7.67 5.03
CA VAL A 134 6.54 -7.44 3.60
C VAL A 134 5.59 -8.24 2.70
N PRO A 135 5.32 -9.54 2.95
CA PRO A 135 4.36 -10.31 2.15
C PRO A 135 2.95 -9.71 2.10
N SER A 136 2.52 -9.01 3.16
CA SER A 136 1.19 -8.35 3.17
C SER A 136 1.06 -7.23 2.13
N CYS A 137 2.19 -6.77 1.57
CA CYS A 137 2.22 -5.79 0.50
C CYS A 137 1.94 -6.41 -0.89
N PHE A 138 1.82 -7.74 -1.02
CA PHE A 138 1.63 -8.47 -2.29
C PHE A 138 0.30 -9.26 -2.26
N PRO A 139 -0.86 -8.59 -2.24
CA PRO A 139 -2.15 -9.21 -1.99
C PRO A 139 -2.58 -10.15 -3.12
#